data_AF-A0A1B6CFL0-F1
#
_entry.id   AF-A0A1B6CFL0-F1
#
_cell.length_a   1.000
_cell.length_b   1.000
_cell.length_c   1.000
_cell.angle_alpha   90.00
_cell.angle_beta   90.00
_cell.angle_gamma   90.00
#
_symmetry.space_group_name_H-M   'P 1'
#
loop_
_entity.id
_entity.type
_entity.pdbx_description
1 polymer ?
#
loop_
_entity_poly.entity_id
_entity_poly.type
_entity_poly.pdbx_seq_one_letter_code
_entity_poly.pdbx_strand_id
1 'polypeptide(L)'
;NSTFTFHIRENEPPDSFVGKLTATDSDIGRNAELTFSMSNAKNDFAIDPKNGFIKTLHVFDREELLETTGQSYVTLEAIVSDNGVTRLKDKVNVNVYVTDVNDNAPQFLRLPYR
;
A
#
# COMPACT_ATOMS: atom_id res chain seq x y z
N ASN A 1 15.10 -5.99 6.72
CA ASN A 1 14.09 -5.02 6.28
C ASN A 1 13.29 -5.57 5.14
N SER A 2 12.05 -5.97 5.43
CA SER A 2 11.07 -6.32 4.41
C SER A 2 10.41 -5.03 3.94
N THR A 3 10.36 -4.83 2.63
CA THR A 3 9.63 -3.72 2.01
C THR A 3 8.47 -4.32 1.23
N PHE A 4 7.27 -3.81 1.45
CA PHE A 4 6.08 -4.20 0.71
C PHE A 4 5.81 -3.17 -0.39
N THR A 5 5.38 -3.65 -1.55
CA THR A 5 5.07 -2.80 -2.69
C THR A 5 3.63 -3.03 -3.11
N PHE A 6 2.85 -1.95 -3.17
CA PHE A 6 1.49 -1.93 -3.69
C PHE A 6 1.37 -0.97 -4.87
N HIS A 7 0.33 -1.16 -5.66
CA HIS A 7 0.04 -0.33 -6.82
C HIS A 7 -1.41 0.11 -6.74
N ILE A 8 -1.65 1.40 -6.94
CA ILE A 8 -2.98 1.98 -7.04
C ILE A 8 -3.06 2.82 -8.31
N ARG A 9 -4.23 2.81 -8.94
CA ARG A 9 -4.51 3.69 -10.07
C ARG A 9 -4.66 5.12 -9.59
N GLU A 10 -4.16 6.07 -10.37
CA GLU A 10 -4.55 7.47 -10.20
C GLU A 10 -6.05 7.66 -10.44
N ASN A 11 -6.59 8.80 -10.01
CA ASN A 11 -8.00 9.16 -10.19
C ASN A 11 -9.01 8.20 -9.54
N GLU A 12 -8.54 7.25 -8.74
CA GLU A 12 -9.38 6.38 -7.92
C GLU A 12 -10.06 7.20 -6.80
N PRO A 13 -11.35 6.94 -6.52
CA PRO A 13 -12.05 7.65 -5.46
C PRO A 13 -11.39 7.41 -4.08
N PRO A 14 -11.67 8.29 -3.10
CA PRO A 14 -11.34 8.01 -1.72
C PRO A 14 -11.95 6.68 -1.27
N ASP A 15 -11.31 6.04 -0.28
CA ASP A 15 -11.63 4.69 0.19
C ASP A 15 -11.36 3.57 -0.82
N SER A 16 -10.69 3.86 -1.94
CA SER A 16 -10.22 2.81 -2.87
C SER A 16 -9.20 1.88 -2.22
N PHE A 17 -9.34 0.60 -2.53
CA PHE A 17 -8.51 -0.45 -1.97
C PHE A 17 -7.12 -0.49 -2.62
N VAL A 18 -6.08 -0.30 -1.81
CA VAL A 18 -4.67 -0.30 -2.27
C VAL A 18 -4.05 -1.69 -2.10
N GLY A 19 -4.29 -2.31 -0.95
CA GLY A 19 -3.67 -3.57 -0.61
C GLY A 19 -3.95 -4.01 0.82
N LYS A 20 -3.45 -5.19 1.17
CA LYS A 20 -3.56 -5.74 2.52
C LYS A 20 -2.19 -6.08 3.04
N LEU A 21 -1.84 -5.50 4.19
CA LEU A 21 -0.66 -5.91 4.93
C LEU A 21 -0.99 -7.17 5.74
N THR A 22 -0.23 -8.24 5.54
CA THR A 22 -0.37 -9.48 6.29
C THR A 22 0.89 -9.71 7.09
N ALA A 23 0.74 -9.90 8.40
CA ALA A 23 1.81 -10.33 9.29
C ALA A 23 1.49 -11.73 9.81
N THR A 24 2.51 -12.59 9.86
CA THR A 24 2.40 -13.96 10.37
C THR A 24 3.32 -14.07 11.56
N ASP A 25 2.75 -14.37 12.73
CA ASP A 25 3.52 -14.72 13.91
C ASP A 25 3.85 -16.22 13.84
N SER A 26 5.11 -16.58 14.14
CA SER A 26 5.57 -17.98 14.12
C SER A 26 5.25 -18.72 15.42
N ASP A 27 4.76 -18.01 16.44
CA ASP A 27 4.29 -18.62 17.67
C ASP A 27 2.94 -19.31 17.43
N ILE A 28 2.88 -20.59 17.82
CA ILE A 28 1.75 -21.47 17.59
C ILE A 28 0.60 -21.05 18.52
N GLY A 29 -0.25 -20.14 18.06
CA GLY A 29 -1.38 -19.66 18.83
C GLY A 29 -2.23 -18.65 18.06
N ARG A 30 -3.46 -19.06 17.73
CA ARG A 30 -4.56 -18.30 17.11
C ARG A 30 -4.36 -16.79 17.11
N ASN A 31 -4.28 -16.18 15.93
CA ASN A 31 -4.61 -14.78 15.71
C ASN A 31 -4.11 -13.90 16.87
N ALA A 32 -2.82 -13.95 17.19
CA ALA A 32 -2.22 -12.95 18.06
C ALA A 32 -2.80 -11.61 17.59
N GLU A 33 -3.43 -10.86 18.49
CA GLU A 33 -4.26 -9.72 18.11
C GLU A 33 -3.32 -8.62 17.57
N LEU A 34 -2.93 -8.76 16.30
CA LEU A 34 -1.96 -7.92 15.64
C LEU A 34 -2.66 -6.62 15.32
N THR A 35 -2.12 -5.54 15.88
CA THR A 35 -2.59 -4.20 15.59
C THR A 35 -1.72 -3.60 14.51
N PHE A 36 -2.34 -3.25 13.38
CA PHE A 36 -1.69 -2.54 12.29
C PHE A 36 -1.81 -1.03 12.49
N SER A 37 -0.74 -0.31 12.21
CA SER A 37 -0.73 1.15 12.24
C SER A 37 0.22 1.66 11.18
N MET A 38 0.01 2.89 10.72
CA MET A 38 0.82 3.49 9.67
C MET A 38 1.31 4.85 10.11
N SER A 39 2.63 5.02 10.12
CA SER A 39 3.32 6.28 10.34
C SER A 39 3.63 6.95 8.99
N ASN A 40 3.72 8.28 9.02
CA ASN A 40 4.02 9.11 7.85
C ASN A 40 2.98 9.02 6.71
N ALA A 41 1.75 8.62 7.01
CA ALA A 41 0.68 8.50 6.02
C ALA A 41 0.07 9.83 5.58
N LYS A 42 0.48 10.98 6.16
CA LYS A 42 0.13 12.37 5.79
C LYS A 42 -1.34 12.67 5.38
N ASN A 43 -2.30 11.84 5.79
CA ASN A 43 -3.69 11.84 5.30
C ASN A 43 -3.86 11.39 3.84
N ASP A 44 -2.87 10.74 3.27
CA ASP A 44 -2.85 10.13 1.95
C ASP A 44 -3.47 8.73 1.99
N PHE A 45 -3.10 7.95 3.03
CA PHE A 45 -3.53 6.57 3.21
C PHE A 45 -4.01 6.30 4.63
N ALA A 46 -4.89 5.31 4.76
CA ALA A 46 -5.29 4.73 6.04
C ALA A 46 -5.12 3.22 6.02
N ILE A 47 -4.70 2.66 7.15
CA ILE A 47 -4.68 1.21 7.39
C ILE A 47 -5.71 0.84 8.45
N ASP A 48 -6.48 -0.21 8.21
CA ASP A 48 -7.38 -0.79 9.19
C ASP A 48 -6.55 -1.59 10.22
N PRO A 49 -6.65 -1.25 11.52
CA PRO A 49 -5.82 -1.82 12.55
C PRO A 49 -6.10 -3.30 12.83
N LYS A 50 -7.23 -3.85 12.39
CA LYS A 50 -7.64 -5.23 12.69
C LYS A 50 -7.31 -6.20 11.56
N ASN A 51 -7.46 -5.77 10.31
CA ASN A 51 -7.30 -6.64 9.15
C ASN A 51 -6.13 -6.23 8.24
N GLY A 52 -5.48 -5.09 8.49
CA GLY A 52 -4.34 -4.61 7.71
C GLY A 52 -4.72 -4.07 6.32
N PHE A 53 -5.99 -3.78 6.05
CA PHE A 53 -6.42 -3.20 4.78
C PHE A 53 -5.98 -1.75 4.65
N ILE A 54 -5.30 -1.46 3.56
CA ILE A 54 -4.81 -0.13 3.21
C ILE A 54 -5.75 0.46 2.15
N LYS A 55 -6.20 1.69 2.40
CA LYS A 55 -7.09 2.43 1.52
C LYS A 55 -6.58 3.85 1.29
N THR A 56 -6.98 4.44 0.17
CA THR A 56 -6.74 5.85 -0.14
C THR A 56 -7.67 6.74 0.70
N LEU A 57 -7.20 7.92 1.08
CA LEU A 57 -8.01 8.93 1.77
C LEU A 57 -8.39 10.11 0.87
N HIS A 58 -7.70 10.27 -0.25
CA HIS A 58 -8.01 11.24 -1.29
C HIS A 58 -7.71 10.64 -2.66
N VAL A 59 -8.06 11.39 -3.71
CA VAL A 59 -7.78 11.03 -5.10
C VAL A 59 -6.34 11.42 -5.41
N PHE A 60 -5.53 10.46 -5.86
CA PHE A 60 -4.17 10.73 -6.28
C PHE A 60 -4.10 11.12 -7.74
N ASP A 61 -3.33 12.16 -8.02
CA ASP A 61 -2.90 12.54 -9.36
C ASP A 61 -1.40 12.23 -9.50
N ARG A 62 -1.03 11.49 -10.56
CA ARG A 62 0.34 11.00 -10.71
C ARG A 62 1.30 12.15 -11.03
N GLU A 63 0.88 13.10 -11.87
CA GLU A 63 1.65 14.28 -12.26
C GLU A 63 1.92 15.20 -11.06
N GLU A 64 0.90 15.49 -10.25
CA GLU A 64 1.03 16.30 -9.02
C GLU A 64 2.00 15.65 -8.03
N LEU A 65 1.92 14.33 -7.85
CA LEU A 65 2.82 13.59 -6.97
C LEU A 65 4.26 13.66 -7.47
N LEU A 66 4.48 13.51 -8.78
CA LEU A 66 5.80 13.67 -9.41
C LEU A 66 6.34 15.10 -9.28
N GLU A 67 5.50 16.11 -9.44
CA GLU A 67 5.90 17.52 -9.31
C GLU A 67 6.27 17.87 -7.86
N THR A 68 5.47 17.40 -6.90
CA THR A 68 5.64 17.72 -5.47
C THR A 68 6.76 16.92 -4.80
N THR A 69 6.93 15.65 -5.19
CA THR A 69 7.83 14.71 -4.49
C THR A 69 9.01 14.23 -5.34
N GLY A 70 8.97 14.44 -6.67
CA GLY A 70 9.94 13.88 -7.61
C GLY A 70 9.79 12.38 -7.85
N GLN A 71 8.73 11.75 -7.32
CA GLN A 71 8.51 10.31 -7.33
C GLN A 71 7.05 9.98 -7.67
N SER A 72 6.81 8.84 -8.34
CA SER A 72 5.45 8.34 -8.62
C SER A 72 4.94 7.38 -7.55
N TYR A 73 5.49 7.47 -6.34
CA TYR A 73 5.15 6.58 -5.24
C TYR A 73 5.26 7.29 -3.90
N VAL A 74 4.47 6.82 -2.94
CA VAL A 74 4.52 7.26 -1.55
C VAL A 74 5.15 6.17 -0.70
N THR A 75 6.13 6.54 0.12
CA THR A 75 6.75 5.64 1.10
C THR A 75 6.11 5.84 2.47
N LEU A 76 5.53 4.76 2.98
CA LEU A 76 4.83 4.70 4.26
C LEU A 76 5.60 3.75 5.18
N GLU A 77 5.60 4.02 6.48
CA GLU A 77 6.11 3.07 7.47
C GLU A 77 4.90 2.40 8.13
N ALA A 78 4.75 1.09 7.96
CA ALA A 78 3.73 0.33 8.66
C ALA A 78 4.34 -0.36 9.89
N ILE A 79 3.64 -0.25 11.00
CA ILE A 79 4.03 -0.79 12.29
C ILE A 79 3.01 -1.85 12.68
N VAL A 80 3.48 -3.06 12.88
CA VAL A 80 2.70 -4.19 13.37
C VAL A 80 3.09 -4.41 14.82
N SER A 81 2.12 -4.40 15.73
CA SER A 81 2.34 -4.69 17.14
C SER A 81 1.56 -5.91 17.56
N ASP A 82 2.20 -6.85 18.26
CA ASP A 82 1.46 -7.89 18.97
C ASP A 82 0.82 -7.33 20.25
N ASN A 83 -0.18 -8.08 20.74
CA ASN A 83 -0.81 -7.85 22.04
C ASN A 83 -0.33 -8.86 23.09
N GLY A 84 0.89 -9.39 22.91
CA GLY A 84 1.54 -10.27 23.87
C GLY A 84 1.95 -9.53 25.15
N VAL A 85 2.27 -10.30 26.19
CA VAL A 85 2.75 -9.76 27.49
C VAL A 85 4.03 -8.94 27.30
N THR A 86 4.89 -9.34 26.36
CA THR A 86 6.00 -8.54 25.87
C THR A 86 5.64 -8.05 24.48
N ARG A 87 5.23 -6.79 24.36
CA ARG A 87 4.79 -6.21 23.09
C ARG A 87 5.96 -6.13 22.11
N LEU A 88 6.00 -7.02 21.12
CA LEU A 88 6.92 -6.87 20.00
C LEU A 88 6.28 -5.95 18.97
N LYS A 89 7.14 -5.11 18.38
CA LYS A 89 6.75 -4.21 17.30
C LYS A 89 7.70 -4.46 16.14
N ASP A 90 7.12 -4.76 14.99
CA ASP A 90 7.87 -4.82 13.74
C ASP A 90 7.52 -3.60 12.89
N LYS A 91 8.52 -3.12 12.14
CA LYS A 91 8.42 -1.96 11.28
C LYS A 91 8.80 -2.35 9.86
N VAL A 92 7.91 -2.06 8.93
CA VAL A 92 8.09 -2.39 7.53
C VAL A 92 7.87 -1.13 6.69
N ASN A 93 8.65 -1.00 5.62
CA ASN A 93 8.39 0.05 4.64
C ASN A 93 7.35 -0.43 3.65
N VAL A 94 6.42 0.43 3.28
CA VAL A 94 5.35 0.18 2.32
C VAL A 94 5.44 1.23 1.23
N ASN A 95 5.79 0.83 0.02
CA ASN A 95 5.84 1.69 -1.14
C ASN A 95 4.55 1.52 -1.94
N VAL A 96 3.76 2.59 -2.04
CA VAL A 96 2.54 2.61 -2.86
C VAL A 96 2.83 3.38 -4.13
N TYR A 97 2.93 2.68 -5.26
CA TYR A 97 3.12 3.28 -6.56
C TYR A 97 1.77 3.72 -7.11
N VAL A 98 1.68 5.00 -7.47
CA VAL A 98 0.56 5.51 -8.27
C VAL A 98 0.88 5.15 -9.71
N THR A 99 0.25 4.09 -10.18
CA THR A 99 0.36 3.68 -11.57
C THR A 99 -0.51 4.58 -12.41
N ASP A 100 0.07 5.05 -13.51
CA ASP A 100 -0.70 5.57 -14.63
C ASP A 100 -1.82 4.57 -14.95
N VAL A 101 -3.06 5.05 -14.97
CA VAL A 101 -4.09 4.24 -15.61
C VAL A 101 -3.76 4.29 -17.09
N ASN A 102 -3.22 3.18 -17.61
CA ASN A 102 -2.99 3.09 -19.03
C ASN A 102 -4.33 2.96 -19.77
N ASP A 103 -5.01 4.10 -19.94
CA ASP A 103 -6.13 4.30 -20.85
C ASP A 103 -5.69 4.18 -22.33
N ASN A 104 -4.40 3.91 -22.59
CA ASN A 104 -3.87 3.43 -23.86
C ASN A 104 -3.30 2.01 -23.73
N ALA A 105 -4.18 1.02 -23.51
CA ALA A 105 -3.83 -0.37 -23.79
C ALA A 105 -3.08 -0.45 -25.14
N PRO A 106 -1.85 -1.01 -25.22
CA PRO A 106 -1.16 -1.09 -26.49
C PRO A 106 -2.02 -1.92 -27.44
N GLN A 107 -2.54 -1.28 -28.49
CA GLN A 107 -3.16 -2.01 -29.59
C GLN A 107 -2.06 -2.84 -30.24
N PHE A 108 -2.07 -4.16 -29.99
CA PHE A 108 -1.33 -5.09 -30.83
C PHE A 108 -1.91 -5.00 -32.25
N LEU A 109 -1.30 -4.17 -33.08
CA LEU A 109 -1.38 -4.33 -34.53
C LEU A 109 -0.74 -5.69 -34.83
N ARG A 110 -1.58 -6.73 -34.90
CA ARG A 110 -1.20 -8.01 -35.50
C ARG A 110 -0.76 -7.71 -36.92
N LEU A 111 0.55 -7.61 -37.13
CA LEU A 111 1.11 -7.69 -38.48
C LEU A 111 0.78 -9.10 -39.00
N PRO A 112 0.15 -9.25 -40.18
CA PRO A 112 -0.11 -10.57 -40.72
C PRO A 112 1.22 -11.29 -40.96
N TYR A 113 1.32 -12.48 -40.38
CA TYR A 113 2.44 -13.41 -40.56
C TYR A 113 2.59 -13.74 -42.04
N ARG A 114 3.83 -13.82 -42.53
CA ARG A 114 4.15 -14.20 -43.90
C ARG A 114 4.67 -15.63 -43.97
#